data_AF-A0A445EIS9-F1
#
_entry.id   AF-A0A445EIS9-F1
#
_cell.length_a   1.000
_cell.length_b   1.000
_cell.length_c   1.000
_cell.angle_alpha   90.00
_cell.angle_beta   90.00
_cell.angle_gamma   90.00
#
_symmetry.space_group_name_H-M   'P 1'
#
loop_
_entity.id
_entity.type
_entity.pdbx_description
1 polymer ?
#
loop_
_entity_poly.entity_id
_entity_poly.type
_entity_poly.pdbx_seq_one_letter_code
_entity_poly.pdbx_strand_id
1 'polypeptide(L)'
;MVFWVGAMNLFEMAHFVHEKPMYEQGLILLPHLATLGWGVVLDFGGIYHALLGPETLKESFPFFGYVWKDRNKMTTILGIHLILFGIGAFLLVFKALYFGGIYDTWAPGGGM
;
A
#
# COMPACT_ATOMS: atom_id res chain seq x y z
N MET A 1 -2.27 2.30 9.71
CA MET A 1 -1.25 1.53 8.93
C MET A 1 -0.28 2.45 8.21
N VAL A 2 -0.76 3.47 7.50
CA VAL A 2 0.08 4.31 6.62
C VAL A 2 1.00 5.26 7.39
N PHE A 3 0.53 5.85 8.50
CA PHE A 3 1.39 6.58 9.42
C PHE A 3 2.61 5.77 9.88
N TRP A 4 2.37 4.52 10.32
CA TRP A 4 3.42 3.64 10.82
C TRP A 4 4.41 3.27 9.72
N VAL A 5 3.91 2.95 8.51
CA VAL A 5 4.76 2.69 7.34
C VAL A 5 5.64 3.91 7.01
N GLY A 6 5.08 5.12 7.02
CA GLY A 6 5.83 6.35 6.76
C GLY A 6 6.87 6.67 7.85
N ALA A 7 6.47 6.63 9.12
CA ALA A 7 7.34 6.95 10.25
C ALA A 7 8.48 5.93 10.43
N MET A 8 8.19 4.64 10.32
CA MET A 8 9.21 3.60 10.40
C MET A 8 10.16 3.61 9.20
N ASN A 9 9.68 3.94 8.00
CA ASN A 9 10.55 4.11 6.84
C ASN A 9 11.54 5.28 7.03
N LEU A 10 11.05 6.43 7.53
CA LEU A 10 11.93 7.57 7.85
C LEU A 10 12.93 7.24 8.96
N PHE A 11 12.47 6.52 9.99
CA PHE A 11 13.33 6.07 11.09
C PHE A 11 14.42 5.11 10.62
N GLU A 12 14.09 4.12 9.80
CA GLU A 12 15.03 3.18 9.20
C GLU A 12 16.02 3.88 8.27
N MET A 13 15.59 4.86 7.46
CA MET A 13 16.49 5.68 6.64
C MET A 13 17.47 6.49 7.48
N ALA A 14 17.02 7.08 8.59
CA ALA A 14 17.87 7.91 9.45
C ALA A 14 18.98 7.10 10.15
N HIS A 15 18.79 5.79 10.33
CA HIS A 15 19.74 4.89 10.98
C HIS A 15 20.44 3.94 9.99
N PHE A 16 20.24 4.13 8.68
CA PHE A 16 20.83 3.28 7.65
C PHE A 16 22.33 3.54 7.50
N VAL A 17 23.14 2.52 7.75
CA VAL A 17 24.59 2.52 7.54
C VAL A 17 24.91 1.83 6.22
N HIS A 18 25.42 2.58 5.25
CA HIS A 18 25.68 2.09 3.89
C HIS A 18 26.75 1.00 3.80
N GLU A 19 27.63 0.95 4.79
CA GLU A 19 28.78 0.03 4.81
C GLU A 19 28.42 -1.38 5.31
N LYS A 20 27.22 -1.56 5.87
CA LYS A 20 26.75 -2.84 6.40
C LYS A 20 25.60 -3.39 5.55
N PRO A 21 25.49 -4.71 5.37
CA PRO A 21 24.36 -5.29 4.68
C PRO A 21 23.05 -5.06 5.45
N MET A 22 21.95 -4.87 4.73
CA MET A 22 20.66 -4.43 5.30
C MET A 22 20.06 -5.42 6.32
N TYR A 23 20.30 -6.71 6.16
CA TYR A 23 19.77 -7.74 7.07
C TYR A 23 20.43 -7.74 8.45
N GLU A 24 21.58 -7.07 8.61
CA GLU A 24 22.30 -6.97 9.90
C GLU A 24 21.86 -5.76 10.74
N GLN A 25 21.04 -4.87 10.18
CA GLN A 25 20.72 -3.57 10.78
C GLN A 25 19.29 -3.49 11.35
N GLY A 26 18.55 -4.61 11.38
CA GLY A 26 17.19 -4.65 11.91
C GLY A 26 16.16 -3.90 11.05
N LEU A 27 16.45 -3.68 9.76
CA LEU A 27 15.58 -2.98 8.82
C LEU A 27 14.50 -3.93 8.31
N ILE A 28 13.24 -3.54 8.41
CA ILE A 28 12.11 -4.35 7.95
C ILE A 28 11.34 -3.69 6.82
N LEU A 29 11.31 -2.36 6.71
CA LEU A 29 10.60 -1.65 5.65
C LEU A 29 11.51 -1.28 4.48
N LEU A 30 12.76 -0.91 4.74
CA LEU A 30 13.73 -0.60 3.70
C LEU A 30 14.03 -1.77 2.75
N PRO A 31 14.07 -3.04 3.18
CA PRO A 31 14.15 -4.15 2.23
C PRO A 31 12.94 -4.22 1.30
N HIS A 32 11.73 -3.98 1.82
CA HIS A 32 10.50 -3.99 1.03
C HIS A 32 10.40 -2.77 0.10
N LEU A 33 10.95 -1.63 0.51
CA LEU A 33 10.99 -0.41 -0.30
C LEU A 33 12.17 -0.38 -1.27
N ALA A 34 13.31 -0.98 -0.95
CA ALA A 34 14.36 -1.28 -1.92
C ALA A 34 13.79 -2.18 -3.03
N THR A 35 12.83 -3.05 -2.69
CA THR A 35 12.09 -3.83 -3.67
C THR A 35 11.08 -2.99 -4.48
N LEU A 36 10.56 -1.86 -3.96
CA LEU A 36 9.32 -1.22 -4.50
C LEU A 36 9.28 0.34 -4.58
N GLY A 37 9.83 1.08 -3.62
CA GLY A 37 10.00 2.55 -3.57
C GLY A 37 8.74 3.46 -3.55
N TRP A 38 8.20 3.85 -2.35
CA TRP A 38 7.49 5.14 -1.95
C TRP A 38 6.25 5.10 -0.94
N GLY A 39 5.87 6.23 -0.25
CA GLY A 39 4.45 6.75 0.04
C GLY A 39 3.86 7.11 1.49
N VAL A 40 3.05 8.22 1.72
CA VAL A 40 2.51 8.77 3.07
C VAL A 40 1.03 9.38 3.20
N VAL A 41 0.09 9.41 2.24
CA VAL A 41 -1.11 10.34 2.28
C VAL A 41 -2.36 9.98 3.16
N LEU A 42 -2.52 8.76 3.69
CA LEU A 42 -3.86 8.24 4.07
C LEU A 42 -4.45 8.66 5.44
N ASP A 43 -3.70 9.28 6.35
CA ASP A 43 -4.14 9.46 7.74
C ASP A 43 -5.15 10.62 7.94
N PHE A 44 -5.10 11.67 7.13
CA PHE A 44 -6.02 12.82 7.27
C PHE A 44 -7.48 12.47 6.94
N GLY A 45 -7.73 11.58 5.98
CA GLY A 45 -9.08 11.17 5.60
C GLY A 45 -9.83 10.41 6.70
N GLY A 46 -9.11 9.57 7.46
CA GLY A 46 -9.69 8.80 8.55
C GLY A 46 -10.20 9.67 9.71
N ILE A 47 -9.43 10.70 10.09
CA ILE A 47 -9.80 11.63 11.18
C ILE A 47 -11.04 12.43 10.81
N TYR A 48 -11.12 12.93 9.56
CA TYR A 48 -12.30 13.66 9.08
C TYR A 48 -13.57 12.82 9.16
N HIS A 49 -13.54 11.60 8.63
CA HIS A 49 -14.71 10.73 8.63
C HIS A 49 -15.14 10.25 10.03
N ALA A 50 -14.21 10.21 11.00
CA ALA A 50 -14.51 9.80 12.37
C ALA A 50 -15.08 10.93 13.25
N LEU A 51 -14.67 12.19 13.02
CA LEU A 51 -15.01 13.31 13.91
C LEU A 51 -15.99 14.32 13.32
N LEU A 52 -15.95 14.54 12.00
CA LEU A 52 -16.68 15.62 11.32
C LEU A 52 -17.62 15.12 10.23
N GLY A 53 -17.49 13.86 9.82
CA GLY A 53 -18.33 13.23 8.81
C GLY A 53 -19.74 12.89 9.31
N PRO A 54 -20.70 12.71 8.39
CA PRO A 54 -22.04 12.26 8.74
C PRO A 54 -22.03 10.83 9.31
N GLU A 55 -22.80 10.59 10.38
CA GLU A 55 -22.86 9.28 11.06
C GLU A 55 -23.40 8.16 10.18
N THR A 56 -24.30 8.48 9.23
CA THR A 56 -24.77 7.53 8.23
C THR A 56 -24.77 8.15 6.84
N LEU A 57 -24.37 7.36 5.83
CA LEU A 57 -24.29 7.80 4.45
C LEU A 57 -25.55 7.47 3.63
N LYS A 58 -26.54 6.78 4.22
CA LYS A 58 -27.70 6.25 3.51
C LYS A 58 -28.58 7.34 2.89
N GLU A 59 -28.77 8.44 3.60
CA GLU A 59 -29.68 9.52 3.19
C GLU A 59 -28.97 10.58 2.37
N SER A 60 -27.75 10.96 2.77
CA SER A 60 -27.00 12.03 2.09
C SER A 60 -26.26 11.55 0.83
N PHE A 61 -25.85 10.28 0.76
CA PHE A 61 -25.02 9.76 -0.33
C PHE A 61 -25.39 8.30 -0.71
N PRO A 62 -26.44 8.09 -1.53
CA PRO A 62 -26.96 6.75 -1.84
C PRO A 62 -25.96 5.81 -2.54
N PHE A 63 -24.95 6.37 -3.22
CA PHE A 63 -23.85 5.59 -3.78
C PHE A 63 -22.98 4.93 -2.70
N PHE A 64 -22.62 5.67 -1.64
CA PHE A 64 -21.73 5.20 -0.57
C PHE A 64 -22.48 4.51 0.59
N GLY A 65 -23.78 4.80 0.78
CA GLY A 65 -24.60 4.13 1.79
C GLY A 65 -24.87 2.66 1.48
N TYR A 66 -24.88 1.79 2.50
CA TYR A 66 -25.21 0.38 2.34
C TYR A 66 -25.95 -0.20 3.55
N VAL A 67 -26.60 -1.34 3.36
CA VAL A 67 -27.24 -2.16 4.40
C VAL A 67 -26.67 -3.57 4.29
N TRP A 68 -26.24 -4.18 5.39
CA TRP A 68 -25.61 -5.51 5.40
C TRP A 68 -26.44 -6.62 4.76
N LYS A 69 -27.78 -6.49 4.80
CA LYS A 69 -28.71 -7.46 4.18
C LYS A 69 -28.82 -7.30 2.66
N ASP A 70 -28.36 -6.20 2.09
CA ASP A 70 -28.38 -5.98 0.64
C ASP A 70 -27.23 -6.75 -0.02
N ARG A 71 -27.54 -7.95 -0.51
CA ARG A 71 -26.54 -8.82 -1.16
C ARG A 71 -25.94 -8.18 -2.41
N ASN A 72 -26.72 -7.43 -3.18
CA ASN A 72 -26.24 -6.82 -4.42
C ASN A 72 -25.19 -5.75 -4.11
N LYS A 73 -25.46 -4.88 -3.13
CA LYS A 73 -24.51 -3.85 -2.71
C LYS A 73 -23.22 -4.45 -2.14
N MET A 74 -23.31 -5.55 -1.37
CA MET A 74 -22.13 -6.26 -0.88
C MET A 74 -21.27 -6.81 -2.02
N THR A 75 -21.87 -7.46 -3.03
CA THR A 75 -21.13 -7.99 -4.18
C THR A 75 -20.56 -6.90 -5.08
N THR A 76 -21.26 -5.76 -5.23
CA THR A 76 -20.72 -4.61 -5.96
C THR A 76 -19.50 -4.02 -5.25
N ILE A 77 -19.56 -3.82 -3.93
CA ILE A 77 -18.41 -3.35 -3.14
C ILE A 77 -17.26 -4.33 -3.30
N LEU A 78 -17.49 -5.63 -3.13
CA LEU A 78 -16.46 -6.65 -3.32
C LEU A 78 -15.87 -6.61 -4.74
N GLY A 79 -16.71 -6.51 -5.77
CA GLY A 79 -16.27 -6.44 -7.17
C GLY A 79 -15.36 -5.25 -7.44
N ILE A 80 -15.68 -4.07 -6.91
CA ILE A 80 -14.82 -2.87 -7.03
C ILE A 80 -13.46 -3.12 -6.35
N HIS A 81 -13.43 -3.69 -5.16
CA HIS A 81 -12.16 -4.00 -4.47
C HIS A 81 -11.32 -5.03 -5.23
N LEU A 82 -11.95 -6.06 -5.80
CA LEU A 82 -11.25 -7.05 -6.62
C LEU A 82 -10.63 -6.45 -7.88
N ILE A 83 -11.32 -5.50 -8.53
CA ILE A 83 -10.74 -4.76 -9.66
C ILE A 83 -9.54 -3.93 -9.21
N LEU A 84 -9.64 -3.22 -8.09
CA LEU A 84 -8.52 -2.43 -7.54
C LEU A 84 -7.32 -3.32 -7.16
N PHE A 85 -7.55 -4.50 -6.57
CA PHE A 85 -6.49 -5.47 -6.33
C PHE A 85 -5.88 -6.01 -7.62
N GLY A 86 -6.70 -6.28 -8.64
CA GLY A 86 -6.23 -6.69 -9.97
C GLY A 86 -5.34 -5.62 -10.61
N ILE A 87 -5.72 -4.35 -10.55
CA ILE A 87 -4.90 -3.22 -11.02
C ILE A 87 -3.60 -3.15 -10.20
N GLY A 88 -3.66 -3.27 -8.88
CA GLY A 88 -2.47 -3.28 -8.02
C GLY A 88 -1.46 -4.38 -8.39
N ALA A 89 -1.94 -5.59 -8.69
CA ALA A 89 -1.09 -6.68 -9.16
C ALA A 89 -0.49 -6.38 -10.55
N PHE A 90 -1.28 -5.79 -11.45
CA PHE A 90 -0.80 -5.39 -12.78
C PHE A 90 0.26 -4.29 -12.72
N LEU A 91 0.19 -3.36 -11.76
CA LEU A 91 1.22 -2.35 -11.54
C LEU A 91 2.57 -2.97 -11.19
N LEU A 92 2.60 -4.07 -10.43
CA LEU A 92 3.84 -4.81 -10.17
C LEU A 92 4.43 -5.43 -11.44
N VAL A 93 3.58 -6.04 -12.29
CA VAL A 93 4.00 -6.57 -13.59
C VAL A 93 4.56 -5.44 -14.47
N PHE A 94 3.88 -4.31 -14.51
CA PHE A 94 4.31 -3.14 -15.27
C PHE A 94 5.65 -2.58 -14.76
N LYS A 95 5.84 -2.52 -13.44
CA LYS A 95 7.12 -2.16 -12.80
C LYS A 95 8.25 -3.10 -13.24
N ALA A 96 7.99 -4.40 -13.23
CA ALA A 96 8.98 -5.41 -13.62
C ALA A 96 9.34 -5.35 -15.12
N LEU A 97 8.37 -5.09 -16.00
CA LEU A 97 8.62 -5.12 -17.45
C LEU A 97 9.17 -3.80 -18.01
N TYR A 98 8.70 -2.66 -17.52
CA TYR A 98 8.94 -1.36 -18.17
C TYR A 98 9.69 -0.34 -17.32
N PHE A 99 9.79 -0.53 -16.00
CA PHE A 99 10.41 0.44 -15.07
C PHE A 99 11.61 -0.15 -14.35
N GLY A 100 12.61 -0.57 -15.13
CA GLY A 100 13.93 -0.95 -14.61
C GLY A 100 13.98 -2.32 -13.90
N GLY A 101 12.99 -3.19 -14.10
CA GLY A 101 13.05 -4.56 -13.59
C GLY A 101 12.65 -4.73 -12.12
N ILE A 102 12.85 -5.95 -11.64
CA ILE A 102 12.82 -6.35 -10.23
C ILE A 102 14.13 -7.07 -9.91
N TYR A 103 14.51 -7.08 -8.64
CA TYR A 103 15.69 -7.80 -8.16
C TYR A 103 15.57 -9.32 -8.44
N ASP A 104 16.59 -9.90 -9.09
CA ASP A 104 16.64 -11.34 -9.39
C ASP A 104 17.91 -11.96 -8.82
N THR A 105 17.76 -12.79 -7.78
CA THR A 105 18.87 -13.50 -7.12
C THR A 105 19.56 -14.52 -8.02
N TRP A 106 18.93 -14.96 -9.11
CA TRP A 106 19.43 -16.00 -10.00
C TRP A 106 20.02 -15.44 -11.30
N ALA A 107 20.18 -14.12 -11.40
CA ALA A 107 20.78 -13.49 -12.57
C ALA A 107 22.21 -14.03 -12.83
N PRO A 108 22.56 -14.37 -14.08
CA PRO A 108 23.91 -14.82 -14.42
C PRO A 108 24.96 -13.78 -14.05
N GLY A 109 25.88 -14.11 -13.13
CA GLY A 109 26.89 -13.18 -12.60
C GLY A 109 26.65 -12.75 -11.14
N GLY A 110 25.58 -13.20 -10.49
CA GLY A 110 25.17 -12.78 -9.15
C GLY A 110 24.10 -11.70 -9.22
N GLY A 111 23.08 -11.78 -8.34
CA GLY A 111 21.83 -11.02 -8.47
C GLY A 111 21.99 -9.51 -8.67
N MET A 112 21.14 -8.94 -9.53
CA MET A 112 21.10 -7.51 -9.88
C MET A 112 20.25 -6.75 -8.88
#